data_AF-A0A7K1TCI3-F1
#
_entry.id   AF-A0A7K1TCI3-F1
#
_cell.length_a   1.000
_cell.length_b   1.000
_cell.length_c   1.000
_cell.angle_alpha   90.00
_cell.angle_beta   90.00
_cell.angle_gamma   90.00
#
_symmetry.space_group_name_H-M   'P 1'
#
loop_
_entity.id
_entity.type
_entity.pdbx_description
1 polymer ?
#
loop_
_entity_poly.entity_id
_entity_poly.type
_entity_poly.pdbx_seq_one_letter_code
_entity_poly.pdbx_strand_id
1 'polypeptide(L)' 'MRYQYNDQTVYYESAPCCDQQSTVYDLKGNILCHPEGGITGKGDGQCANFNKRRTNEQLVWQDPR' A
#
# COMPACT_ATOMS: atom_id res chain seq x y z
N MET A 1 -6.53 -3.97 1.22
CA MET A 1 -6.99 -3.21 2.42
C MET A 1 -7.31 -1.78 2.02
N ARG A 2 -8.20 -1.09 2.73
CA ARG A 2 -8.52 0.34 2.56
C ARG A 2 -8.02 1.13 3.76
N TYR A 3 -7.51 2.34 3.52
CA TYR A 3 -7.01 3.26 4.54
C TYR A 3 -7.40 4.71 4.25
N GLN A 4 -7.27 5.58 5.25
CA GLN A 4 -7.08 7.03 5.06
C GLN A 4 -5.59 7.36 5.11
N TYR A 5 -5.11 8.12 4.12
CA TYR A 5 -3.73 8.59 4.02
C TYR A 5 -3.70 9.93 3.28
N ASN A 6 -3.03 10.93 3.86
CA ASN A 6 -2.98 12.30 3.33
C ASN A 6 -4.38 12.86 2.96
N ASP A 7 -5.36 12.70 3.87
CA ASP A 7 -6.76 13.12 3.71
C ASP A 7 -7.49 12.49 2.51
N GLN A 8 -6.96 11.37 1.99
CA GLN A 8 -7.54 10.62 0.88
C GLN A 8 -7.79 9.16 1.27
N THR A 9 -8.86 8.60 0.72
CA THR A 9 -9.07 7.15 0.77
C THR A 9 -8.14 6.48 -0.24
N VAL A 10 -7.39 5.49 0.22
CA VAL A 10 -6.46 4.71 -0.63
C VAL A 10 -6.65 3.22 -0.42
N TYR A 11 -6.24 2.44 -1.40
CA TYR A 11 -6.23 0.98 -1.34
C TYR A 11 -4.81 0.47 -1.33
N TYR A 12 -4.50 -0.39 -0.38
CA TYR A 12 -3.21 -1.04 -0.26
C TYR A 12 -3.34 -2.53 -0.58
N GLU A 13 -2.51 -2.97 -1.50
CA GLU A 13 -2.34 -4.36 -1.90
C GLU A 13 -0.97 -4.84 -1.42
N SER A 14 -0.98 -5.79 -0.48
CA SER A 14 0.25 -6.41 0.02
C SER A 14 0.81 -7.37 -1.03
N ALA A 15 2.11 -7.26 -1.31
CA ALA A 15 2.80 -8.25 -2.11
C ALA A 15 2.94 -9.58 -1.35
N PRO A 16 2.89 -10.73 -2.05
CA PRO A 16 3.01 -12.05 -1.42
C PRO A 16 4.45 -12.40 -0.99
N CYS A 17 5.47 -11.67 -1.46
CA CYS A 17 6.88 -11.91 -1.16
C CYS A 17 7.63 -10.58 -0.96
N CYS A 18 8.68 -10.61 -0.13
CA CYS A 18 9.42 -9.42 0.29
C CYS A 18 10.27 -8.77 -0.81
N ASP A 19 10.60 -9.48 -1.89
CA ASP A 19 11.29 -8.95 -3.08
C ASP A 19 10.33 -8.30 -4.10
N GLN A 20 9.03 -8.49 -3.92
CA GLN A 20 7.97 -7.83 -4.67
C GLN A 20 7.50 -6.58 -3.92
N GLN A 21 7.08 -5.57 -4.66
CA GLN A 21 6.62 -4.32 -4.08
C GLN A 21 5.12 -4.40 -3.77
N SER A 22 4.74 -4.06 -2.55
CA SER A 22 3.33 -3.76 -2.23
C SER A 22 2.93 -2.47 -2.95
N THR A 23 1.63 -2.29 -3.23
CA THR A 23 1.16 -1.16 -4.05
C THR A 23 0.05 -0.40 -3.34
N VAL A 24 0.12 0.94 -3.39
CA VAL A 24 -0.94 1.83 -2.95
C VAL A 24 -1.60 2.46 -4.16
N TYR A 25 -2.93 2.39 -4.20
CA TYR A 25 -3.77 2.92 -5.25
C TYR A 25 -4.66 4.06 -4.73
N ASP A 26 -4.96 5.02 -5.59
CA ASP A 26 -6.01 6.01 -5.34
C ASP A 26 -7.42 5.42 -5.54
N LEU A 27 -8.45 6.26 -5.34
CA LEU A 27 -9.85 5.87 -5.55
C LEU A 27 -10.20 5.49 -7.01
N LYS A 28 -9.38 5.88 -7.99
CA LYS A 28 -9.57 5.60 -9.41
C LYS A 28 -8.77 4.37 -9.87
N GLY A 29 -7.98 3.76 -8.98
CA GLY A 29 -7.12 2.63 -9.29
C GLY A 29 -5.77 3.03 -9.90
N ASN A 30 -5.39 4.31 -9.86
CA ASN A 30 -4.05 4.71 -10.26
C ASN A 30 -3.04 4.32 -9.19
N ILE A 31 -1.87 3.84 -9.60
CA ILE A 31 -0.75 3.60 -8.69
C ILE A 31 -0.26 4.94 -8.16
N LEU A 32 -0.27 5.09 -6.83
CA LEU A 32 0.33 6.21 -6.14
C LEU A 32 1.80 5.94 -5.84
N CYS A 33 2.14 4.75 -5.35
CA CYS A 33 3.49 4.41 -4.91
C CYS A 33 3.61 2.95 -4.43
N HIS A 34 4.86 2.57 -4.16
CA HIS A 34 5.27 1.33 -3.52
C HIS A 34 5.89 1.60 -2.14
N PRO A 35 5.16 1.43 -1.02
CA PRO A 35 5.64 1.82 0.30
C PRO A 35 6.68 0.84 0.89
N GLU A 36 6.75 -0.39 0.40
CA GLU A 36 7.65 -1.43 0.91
C GLU A 36 7.87 -2.54 -0.12
N GLY A 37 8.78 -3.46 0.22
CA GLY A 37 9.19 -4.55 -0.64
C GLY A 37 10.30 -4.16 -1.63
N GLY A 38 10.51 -4.97 -2.66
CA GLY A 38 11.67 -4.83 -3.55
C GLY A 38 12.98 -5.29 -2.91
N ILE A 39 14.08 -5.22 -3.67
CA ILE A 39 15.40 -5.71 -3.23
C ILE A 39 15.85 -5.09 -1.89
N THR A 40 15.49 -3.83 -1.64
CA THR A 40 15.86 -3.11 -0.42
C THR A 40 14.83 -3.24 0.71
N GLY A 41 13.63 -3.76 0.42
CA GLY A 41 12.48 -3.75 1.32
C GLY A 41 11.81 -2.38 1.51
N LYS A 42 12.33 -1.31 0.91
CA LYS A 42 11.87 0.09 1.11
C LYS A 42 10.88 0.57 0.05
N GLY A 43 10.53 -0.27 -0.92
CA GLY A 43 9.73 0.12 -2.07
C GLY A 43 10.41 1.19 -2.92
N ASP A 44 9.62 2.13 -3.46
CA ASP A 44 10.06 3.16 -4.41
C ASP A 44 10.46 4.50 -3.76
N GLY A 45 10.26 4.63 -2.45
CA GLY A 45 10.55 5.84 -1.68
C GLY A 45 9.55 6.99 -1.80
N GLN A 46 8.52 6.88 -2.65
CA GLN A 46 7.53 7.96 -2.85
C GLN A 46 6.56 8.08 -1.67
N CYS A 47 6.29 6.98 -0.97
CA CYS A 47 5.42 6.93 0.21
C CYS A 47 6.13 6.36 1.45
N ALA A 48 7.35 6.81 1.73
CA ALA A 48 8.18 6.28 2.82
C ALA A 48 7.55 6.38 4.23
N ASN A 49 6.51 7.20 4.42
CA ASN A 49 5.79 7.35 5.69
C ASN A 49 4.41 6.66 5.71
N PHE A 50 4.05 5.90 4.67
CA PHE A 50 2.73 5.26 4.54
C PHE A 50 2.38 4.44 5.78
N ASN A 51 3.27 3.53 6.19
CA ASN A 51 3.07 2.67 7.35
C ASN A 51 2.90 3.43 8.67
N LYS A 52 3.39 4.67 8.77
CA LYS A 52 3.27 5.53 9.97
C LYS A 52 2.04 6.43 9.96
N ARG A 53 1.54 6.80 8.78
CA ARG A 53 0.47 7.81 8.61
C ARG A 53 -0.87 7.22 8.18
N ARG A 54 -0.91 6.01 7.63
CA ARG A 54 -2.16 5.34 7.27
C ARG A 54 -3.01 5.13 8.52
N THR A 55 -4.30 5.40 8.42
CA THR A 55 -5.28 5.21 9.51
C THR A 55 -6.55 4.57 8.96
N ASN A 56 -7.50 4.22 9.83
CA ASN A 56 -8.80 3.66 9.45
C ASN A 56 -8.68 2.40 8.57
N GLU A 57 -7.85 1.46 9.00
CA GLU A 57 -7.67 0.17 8.32
C GLU A 57 -8.99 -0.58 8.18
N GLN A 58 -9.29 -1.02 6.95
CA GLN A 58 -10.43 -1.87 6.65
C GLN A 58 -10.02 -2.96 5.67
N LEU A 59 -10.36 -4.21 5.99
CA LEU A 59 -10.25 -5.30 5.01
C LEU A 59 -11.35 -5.11 3.95
N VAL A 60 -10.95 -5.11 2.68
CA VAL A 60 -11.89 -4.98 1.53
C VAL A 60 -11.94 -6.24 0.69
N TRP A 61 -10.84 -6.97 0.64
CA TRP A 61 -10.69 -8.21 -0.08
C TRP A 61 -9.46 -8.93 0.47
N GLN A 62 -9.52 -10.25 0.46
CA GLN A 62 -8.43 -11.15 0.78
C GLN A 62 -8.54 -12.36 -0.15
N ASP A 63 -7.41 -12.85 -0.65
CA ASP A 63 -7.36 -14.13 -1.36
C ASP A 63 -7.71 -15.25 -0.38
N PRO A 64 -8.73 -16.08 -0.65
CA PRO A 64 -9.16 -17.14 0.27
C PRO A 64 -8.24 -18.37 0.30
N ARG A 65 -7.22 -18.42 -0.57
CA ARG A 65 -6.28 -19.54 -0.69
C ARG A 65 -5.20 -19.54 0.38
#